data_AF-A0A7S0HB30-F1
#
_entry.id   AF-A0A7S0HB30-F1
#
_cell.length_a   1.000
_cell.length_b   1.000
_cell.length_c   1.000
_cell.angle_alpha   90.00
_cell.angle_beta   90.00
_cell.angle_gamma   90.00
#
_symmetry.space_group_name_H-M   'P 1'
#
loop_
_entity.id
_entity.type
_entity.pdbx_description
1 polymer ?
#
loop_
_entity_poly.entity_id
_entity_poly.type
_entity_poly.pdbx_seq_one_letter_code
_entity_poly.pdbx_strand_id
1 'polypeptide(L)'
;YVGELVANSTEADAMEDEMGSPSALAPARQAYAGPVWPLPADLSARGVTDNVDLLGGDLHHVAGVESVVDCRAACAAASKEGCAAFTLTKATGFCWLKNSSYTAAAQNRSKGLISGRMASSMPAASAKASAKAPKR
;
A
#
# COMPACT_ATOMS: atom_id res chain seq x y z
N TYR A 1 61.79 39.11 -27.16
CA TYR A 1 62.33 37.86 -26.60
C TYR A 1 61.11 37.03 -26.24
N VAL A 2 60.99 35.85 -26.86
CA VAL A 2 60.02 34.74 -26.66
C VAL A 2 58.52 35.12 -26.71
N GLY A 3 57.72 34.63 -27.66
CA GLY A 3 57.31 33.22 -27.79
C GLY A 3 55.89 33.10 -27.19
N GLU A 4 54.92 32.33 -27.66
CA GLU A 4 54.84 31.29 -28.67
C GLU A 4 53.39 30.76 -28.62
N LEU A 5 52.78 30.41 -29.78
CA LEU A 5 51.70 29.40 -30.03
C LEU A 5 50.34 29.54 -29.28
N VAL A 6 49.15 29.15 -29.78
CA VAL A 6 48.71 28.44 -30.99
C VAL A 6 47.18 28.56 -31.11
N ALA A 7 46.74 28.51 -32.38
CA ALA A 7 45.49 28.00 -32.99
C ALA A 7 44.27 27.63 -32.09
N ASN A 8 43.04 27.62 -32.57
CA ASN A 8 42.58 27.34 -33.91
C ASN A 8 41.10 27.75 -34.02
N SER A 9 40.71 28.11 -35.23
CA SER A 9 39.35 28.27 -35.70
C SER A 9 38.49 27.03 -35.45
N THR A 10 37.19 27.22 -35.18
CA THR A 10 36.12 26.64 -36.01
C THR A 10 34.76 27.18 -35.55
N GLU A 11 34.02 27.65 -36.53
CA GLU A 11 32.66 28.16 -36.47
C GLU A 11 31.68 27.00 -36.30
N ALA A 12 30.58 27.19 -35.56
CA ALA A 12 29.36 26.41 -35.75
C ALA A 12 28.15 27.15 -35.17
N ASP A 13 27.33 27.64 -36.09
CA ASP A 13 25.88 27.82 -36.07
C ASP A 13 25.09 27.46 -34.80
N ALA A 14 24.29 28.45 -34.40
CA ALA A 14 22.85 28.40 -34.12
C ALA A 14 22.20 27.05 -33.77
N MET A 15 21.51 27.02 -32.63
CA MET A 15 20.04 27.07 -32.66
C MET A 15 19.46 27.17 -31.24
N GLU A 16 18.37 27.89 -31.19
CA GLU A 16 17.61 28.29 -30.03
C GLU A 16 16.82 27.13 -29.40
N ASP A 17 16.38 27.37 -28.17
CA ASP A 17 15.02 27.12 -27.69
C ASP A 17 14.84 26.18 -26.48
N GLU A 18 13.88 26.60 -25.65
CA GLU A 18 13.22 25.90 -24.55
C GLU A 18 13.92 25.85 -23.18
N MET A 19 13.58 26.87 -22.40
CA MET A 19 13.49 26.84 -20.93
C MET A 19 12.55 25.70 -20.47
N GLY A 20 13.06 24.48 -20.46
CA GLY A 20 12.45 23.35 -19.78
C GLY A 20 12.43 23.58 -18.26
N SER A 21 11.26 23.99 -17.76
CA SER A 21 10.87 24.02 -16.35
C SER A 21 11.50 22.87 -15.55
N PRO A 22 12.22 23.12 -14.44
CA PRO A 22 12.69 22.05 -13.59
C PRO A 22 11.48 21.45 -12.87
N SER A 23 10.82 20.48 -13.52
CA SER A 23 10.02 19.49 -12.82
C SER A 23 10.97 18.81 -11.85
N ALA A 24 10.93 19.28 -10.60
CA ALA A 24 11.51 18.59 -9.47
C ALA A 24 11.22 17.11 -9.66
N LEU A 25 12.27 16.30 -9.81
CA LEU A 25 12.16 14.86 -9.79
C LEU A 25 11.42 14.54 -8.49
N ALA A 26 10.11 14.30 -8.59
CA ALA A 26 9.42 13.53 -7.60
C ALA A 26 10.26 12.26 -7.46
N PRO A 27 10.69 11.90 -6.22
CA PRO A 27 11.57 10.76 -6.06
C PRO A 27 10.94 9.60 -6.81
N ALA A 28 11.71 8.99 -7.71
CA ALA A 28 11.29 7.79 -8.41
C ALA A 28 10.68 6.88 -7.34
N ARG A 29 9.37 6.61 -7.43
CA ARG A 29 8.64 5.89 -6.37
C ARG A 29 9.40 4.59 -6.14
N GLN A 30 10.19 4.56 -5.07
CA GLN A 30 11.14 3.48 -4.84
C GLN A 30 10.31 2.21 -4.81
N ALA A 31 10.64 1.24 -5.66
CA ALA A 31 10.05 -0.09 -5.56
C ALA A 31 10.30 -0.56 -4.12
N TYR A 32 9.22 -0.91 -3.44
CA TYR A 32 9.26 -1.28 -2.03
C TYR A 32 10.29 -2.38 -1.77
N ALA A 33 11.27 -2.06 -0.93
CA ALA A 33 12.35 -2.96 -0.51
C ALA A 33 12.12 -3.54 0.89
N GLY A 34 10.91 -3.40 1.46
CA GLY A 34 10.58 -4.02 2.73
C GLY A 34 10.33 -5.53 2.59
N PRO A 35 9.97 -6.22 3.69
CA PRO A 35 9.85 -7.66 3.73
C PRO A 35 9.08 -8.22 2.52
N VAL A 36 9.60 -9.27 1.90
CA VAL A 36 8.86 -10.05 0.91
C VAL A 36 7.60 -10.51 1.62
N TRP A 37 6.44 -9.92 1.30
CA TRP A 37 5.15 -10.29 1.87
C TRP A 37 4.83 -11.74 1.48
N PRO A 38 5.17 -12.75 2.29
CA PRO A 38 4.86 -14.11 1.92
C PRO A 38 3.37 -14.22 2.21
N LEU A 39 2.53 -14.44 1.20
CA LEU A 39 1.22 -15.03 1.49
C LEU A 39 1.49 -16.51 1.76
N PRO A 40 1.55 -16.99 3.02
CA PRO A 40 1.45 -18.42 3.25
C PRO A 40 0.14 -18.90 2.62
N ALA A 41 0.14 -20.12 2.08
CA ALA A 41 -1.04 -20.70 1.44
C ALA A 41 -2.31 -20.63 2.32
N ASP A 42 -2.13 -20.62 3.65
CA ASP A 42 -3.19 -20.39 4.64
C ASP A 42 -3.95 -19.07 4.43
N LEU A 43 -3.27 -17.98 4.10
CA LEU A 43 -3.93 -16.69 3.88
C LEU A 43 -4.74 -16.68 2.58
N SER A 44 -4.26 -17.36 1.54
CA SER A 44 -5.04 -17.54 0.31
C SER A 44 -6.33 -18.33 0.57
N ALA A 45 -6.27 -19.40 1.36
CA ALA A 45 -7.44 -20.17 1.79
C ALA A 45 -8.42 -19.34 2.65
N ARG A 46 -7.93 -18.30 3.32
CA ARG A 46 -8.73 -17.39 4.16
C ARG A 46 -9.24 -16.15 3.41
N GLY A 47 -9.27 -16.20 2.07
CA GLY A 47 -9.83 -15.15 1.24
C GLY A 47 -8.91 -13.95 1.03
N VAL A 48 -7.60 -14.14 1.17
CA VAL A 48 -6.59 -13.14 0.81
C VAL A 48 -6.10 -13.43 -0.61
N THR A 49 -5.98 -12.39 -1.44
CA THR A 49 -5.48 -12.51 -2.80
C THR A 49 -4.43 -11.44 -3.03
N ASP A 50 -3.29 -11.85 -3.56
CA ASP A 50 -2.24 -10.92 -3.98
C ASP A 50 -2.60 -10.30 -5.35
N ASN A 51 -2.03 -9.13 -5.62
CA ASN A 51 -2.18 -8.35 -6.84
C ASN A 51 -3.62 -7.90 -7.12
N VAL A 52 -4.45 -7.80 -6.09
CA VAL A 52 -5.85 -7.37 -6.19
C VAL A 52 -6.06 -6.10 -5.39
N ASP A 53 -6.83 -5.17 -5.96
CA ASP A 53 -7.37 -4.00 -5.27
C ASP A 53 -8.90 -4.08 -5.22
N LEU A 54 -9.43 -3.98 -4.02
CA LEU A 54 -10.85 -3.80 -3.79
C LEU A 54 -11.17 -2.30 -3.89
N LEU A 55 -11.99 -1.90 -4.87
CA LEU A 55 -12.30 -0.49 -5.11
C LEU A 55 -13.48 -0.03 -4.27
N GLY A 56 -13.39 1.19 -3.72
CA GLY A 56 -14.45 1.86 -2.96
C GLY A 56 -14.73 1.22 -1.60
N GLY A 57 -15.65 1.80 -0.84
CA GLY A 57 -16.03 1.30 0.49
C GLY A 57 -14.97 1.55 1.57
N ASP A 58 -14.01 2.42 1.36
CA ASP A 58 -12.97 2.76 2.34
C ASP A 58 -13.57 3.42 3.59
N LEU A 59 -13.25 2.87 4.77
CA LEU A 59 -13.58 3.42 6.08
C LEU A 59 -12.47 4.40 6.51
N HIS A 60 -11.27 3.87 6.66
CA HIS A 60 -10.02 4.60 6.96
C HIS A 60 -8.84 3.67 6.66
N HIS A 61 -7.60 4.17 6.82
CA HIS A 61 -6.41 3.33 6.72
C HIS A 61 -5.64 3.27 8.03
N VAL A 62 -4.96 2.15 8.24
CA VAL A 62 -3.93 1.99 9.28
C VAL A 62 -2.56 2.03 8.61
N ALA A 63 -1.64 2.81 9.17
CA ALA A 63 -0.26 2.92 8.69
C ALA A 63 0.70 2.05 9.51
N GLY A 64 1.88 1.79 8.96
CA GLY A 64 2.94 1.06 9.68
C GLY A 64 2.65 -0.43 9.87
N VAL A 65 1.78 -1.00 9.03
CA VAL A 65 1.45 -2.42 9.09
C VAL A 65 2.59 -3.24 8.49
N GLU A 66 3.05 -4.27 9.19
CA GLU A 66 4.22 -5.08 8.80
C GLU A 66 3.84 -6.47 8.26
N SER A 67 2.58 -6.90 8.44
CA SER A 67 2.07 -8.16 7.87
C SER A 67 0.63 -8.04 7.34
N VAL A 68 0.25 -8.94 6.43
CA VAL A 68 -1.16 -9.13 6.02
C VAL A 68 -2.04 -9.53 7.22
N VAL A 69 -1.45 -10.24 8.18
CA VAL A 69 -2.15 -10.66 9.41
C VAL A 69 -2.53 -9.45 10.26
N ASP A 70 -1.66 -8.47 10.37
CA ASP A 70 -1.94 -7.22 11.09
C ASP A 70 -3.07 -6.44 10.40
N CYS A 71 -3.07 -6.38 9.06
CA CYS A 71 -4.15 -5.74 8.31
C CYS A 71 -5.50 -6.44 8.50
N ARG A 72 -5.49 -7.78 8.54
CA ARG A 72 -6.67 -8.60 8.86
C ARG A 72 -7.15 -8.38 10.30
N ALA A 73 -6.22 -8.30 11.26
CA ALA A 73 -6.54 -8.05 12.66
C ALA A 73 -7.12 -6.65 12.86
N ALA A 74 -6.58 -5.63 12.18
CA ALA A 74 -7.12 -4.28 12.17
C ALA A 74 -8.56 -4.25 11.63
N CYS A 75 -8.84 -4.93 10.52
CA CYS A 75 -10.21 -5.04 10.02
C CYS A 75 -11.14 -5.79 11.00
N ALA A 76 -10.66 -6.85 11.66
CA ALA A 76 -11.44 -7.55 12.68
C ALA A 76 -11.78 -6.63 13.87
N ALA A 77 -10.84 -5.80 14.31
CA ALA A 77 -11.05 -4.81 15.36
C ALA A 77 -12.07 -3.73 14.93
N ALA A 78 -12.03 -3.30 13.67
CA ALA A 78 -12.98 -2.36 13.05
C ALA A 78 -14.30 -3.03 12.59
N SER A 79 -14.60 -4.24 13.02
CA SER A 79 -15.85 -4.94 12.66
C SER A 79 -17.11 -4.17 13.06
N LYS A 80 -17.07 -3.45 14.19
CA LYS A 80 -18.18 -2.59 14.66
C LYS A 80 -18.41 -1.38 13.77
N GLU A 81 -17.38 -0.93 13.04
CA GLU A 81 -17.47 0.14 12.04
C GLU A 81 -17.91 -0.41 10.66
N GLY A 82 -18.15 -1.72 10.57
CA GLY A 82 -18.58 -2.38 9.35
C GLY A 82 -17.45 -2.87 8.46
N CYS A 83 -16.22 -3.01 8.98
CA CYS A 83 -15.12 -3.55 8.17
C CYS A 83 -15.42 -4.99 7.72
N ALA A 84 -15.43 -5.19 6.41
CA ALA A 84 -15.74 -6.44 5.73
C ALA A 84 -14.59 -6.92 4.82
N ALA A 85 -13.64 -6.05 4.51
CA ALA A 85 -12.43 -6.38 3.76
C ALA A 85 -11.32 -5.36 4.00
N PHE A 86 -10.14 -5.65 3.48
CA PHE A 86 -9.02 -4.73 3.47
C PHE A 86 -8.25 -4.78 2.15
N THR A 87 -7.55 -3.70 1.83
CA THR A 87 -6.50 -3.64 0.81
C THR A 87 -5.20 -3.12 1.43
N LEU A 88 -4.16 -3.94 1.46
CA LEU A 88 -2.81 -3.57 1.91
C LEU A 88 -1.97 -3.08 0.73
N THR A 89 -1.49 -1.84 0.79
CA THR A 89 -0.44 -1.32 -0.09
C THR A 89 0.91 -1.81 0.39
N LYS A 90 1.51 -2.78 -0.31
CA LYS A 90 2.84 -3.33 -0.03
C LYS A 90 3.89 -2.24 0.15
N ALA A 91 3.81 -1.18 -0.67
CA ALA A 91 4.83 -0.15 -0.72
C ALA A 91 4.86 0.83 0.44
N THR A 92 3.72 1.08 1.07
CA THR A 92 3.61 2.04 2.17
C THR A 92 3.25 1.38 3.49
N GLY A 93 2.91 0.08 3.49
CA GLY A 93 2.33 -0.59 4.65
C GLY A 93 0.97 -0.01 5.04
N PHE A 94 0.27 0.65 4.11
CA PHE A 94 -1.07 1.17 4.35
C PHE A 94 -2.10 0.08 4.19
N CYS A 95 -2.84 -0.19 5.26
CA CYS A 95 -3.96 -1.10 5.29
C CYS A 95 -5.25 -0.30 5.19
N TRP A 96 -5.86 -0.26 4.02
CA TRP A 96 -7.16 0.35 3.79
C TRP A 96 -8.25 -0.59 4.29
N LEU A 97 -8.96 -0.19 5.34
CA LEU A 97 -10.10 -0.92 5.88
C LEU A 97 -11.34 -0.58 5.09
N LYS A 98 -12.11 -1.59 4.69
CA LYS A 98 -13.21 -1.43 3.74
C LYS A 98 -14.50 -2.06 4.25
N ASN A 99 -15.61 -1.35 4.10
CA ASN A 99 -16.95 -1.85 4.38
C ASN A 99 -17.51 -2.68 3.23
N SER A 100 -18.69 -3.28 3.41
CA SER A 100 -19.30 -4.19 2.42
C SER A 100 -19.63 -3.57 1.05
N SER A 101 -19.52 -2.25 0.88
CA SER A 101 -19.73 -1.57 -0.41
C SER A 101 -18.51 -1.64 -1.35
N TYR A 102 -17.40 -2.27 -0.93
CA TYR A 102 -16.27 -2.51 -1.84
C TYR A 102 -16.66 -3.38 -3.04
N THR A 103 -15.95 -3.21 -4.14
CA THR A 103 -16.08 -4.05 -5.35
C THR A 103 -14.77 -4.78 -5.62
N ALA A 104 -14.84 -6.01 -6.12
CA ALA A 104 -13.66 -6.83 -6.46
C ALA A 104 -13.05 -6.43 -7.82
N ALA A 105 -12.83 -5.13 -8.02
CA ALA A 105 -12.71 -4.53 -9.35
C ALA A 105 -11.30 -4.01 -9.68
N ALA A 106 -10.22 -4.75 -9.40
CA ALA A 106 -8.91 -4.51 -10.02
C ALA A 106 -7.92 -5.65 -9.74
N GLN A 107 -7.80 -6.61 -10.66
CA GLN A 107 -6.81 -7.71 -10.54
C GLN A 107 -5.53 -7.46 -11.37
N ASN A 108 -5.55 -6.51 -12.33
CA ASN A 108 -4.44 -6.31 -13.27
C ASN A 108 -3.61 -5.03 -13.03
N ARG A 109 -4.08 -4.08 -12.21
CA ARG A 109 -3.38 -2.80 -11.94
C ARG A 109 -2.64 -2.77 -10.60
N SER A 110 -2.72 -3.86 -9.83
CA SER A 110 -2.57 -3.80 -8.38
C SER A 110 -1.39 -4.60 -7.87
N LYS A 111 -0.29 -4.73 -8.65
CA LYS A 111 0.85 -5.60 -8.29
C LYS A 111 1.50 -5.29 -6.93
N GLY A 112 1.30 -4.08 -6.43
CA GLY A 112 1.72 -3.63 -5.11
C GLY A 112 0.66 -3.75 -4.02
N LEU A 113 -0.45 -4.46 -4.24
CA LEU A 113 -1.58 -4.51 -3.33
C LEU A 113 -1.96 -5.96 -3.02
N ILE A 114 -2.27 -6.21 -1.75
CA ILE A 114 -2.81 -7.48 -1.25
C ILE A 114 -4.19 -7.18 -0.68
N SER A 115 -5.22 -7.87 -1.16
CA SER A 115 -6.58 -7.69 -0.64
C SER A 115 -7.03 -8.90 0.15
N GLY A 116 -7.81 -8.69 1.21
CA GLY A 116 -8.39 -9.77 2.00
C GLY A 116 -9.85 -9.50 2.32
N ARG A 117 -10.70 -10.51 2.09
CA ARG A 117 -12.11 -10.47 2.44
C ARG A 117 -12.32 -11.14 3.79
N MET A 118 -13.04 -10.50 4.69
CA MET A 118 -13.39 -11.11 5.97
C MET A 118 -14.52 -12.12 5.72
N ALA A 119 -14.32 -13.36 6.15
CA ALA A 119 -15.41 -14.34 6.12
C ALA A 119 -16.57 -13.79 6.93
N SER A 120 -17.78 -13.79 6.36
CA SER A 120 -19.00 -13.21 6.96
C SER A 120 -19.49 -13.93 8.23
N SER A 121 -18.68 -14.82 8.80
CA SER A 121 -18.97 -15.63 9.97
C SER A 121 -17.71 -15.85 10.81
N MET A 122 -17.22 -14.80 11.45
CA MET A 122 -16.58 -14.98 12.75
C MET A 122 -17.56 -14.48 13.82
N PRO A 123 -18.17 -15.36 14.64
CA PRO A 123 -18.70 -14.88 15.91
C PRO A 123 -17.52 -14.28 16.66
N ALA A 124 -17.70 -13.09 17.23
CA ALA A 124 -16.71 -12.43 18.07
C ALA A 124 -16.17 -13.42 19.11
N ALA A 125 -14.96 -13.94 18.91
CA ALA A 125 -14.34 -14.85 19.86
C ALA A 125 -13.91 -14.02 21.07
N SER A 126 -14.80 -14.03 22.05
CA SER A 126 -14.67 -13.59 23.43
C SER A 126 -13.25 -13.60 23.98
N ALA A 127 -12.81 -12.44 24.49
CA ALA A 127 -11.83 -12.36 25.56
C ALA A 127 -12.49 -11.71 26.79
N LYS A 128 -13.08 -12.60 27.60
CA LYS A 128 -13.22 -12.59 29.08
C LYS A 128 -13.94 -11.41 29.76
N ALA A 129 -15.24 -11.59 29.99
CA ALA A 129 -15.87 -11.09 31.21
C ALA A 129 -15.51 -12.03 32.37
N SER A 130 -14.68 -11.56 33.30
CA SER A 130 -14.47 -12.20 34.59
C SER A 130 -14.30 -11.11 35.65
N ALA A 131 -15.40 -10.71 36.26
CA ALA A 131 -15.41 -10.09 37.58
C ALA A 131 -16.78 -10.30 38.25
N LYS A 132 -16.83 -11.43 38.95
CA LYS A 132 -17.68 -11.83 40.08
C LYS A 132 -18.53 -10.72 40.72
N ALA A 133 -19.84 -10.93 40.76
CA ALA A 133 -20.77 -10.16 41.58
C ALA A 133 -20.41 -10.23 43.08
N PRO A 134 -20.49 -9.12 43.84
CA PRO A 134 -20.63 -9.20 45.29
C PRO A 134 -22.12 -9.37 45.64
N LYS A 135 -22.44 -10.49 46.30
CA LYS A 135 -23.61 -10.56 47.18
C LYS A 135 -23.30 -9.74 48.43
N ARG A 136 -24.14 -8.76 48.76
CA ARG A 136 -24.51 -8.41 50.14
C ARG A 136 -25.67 -7.42 50.13
#